data_AF-A0A0S4UFP8-F1
#
_entry.id   AF-A0A0S4UFP8-F1
#
_cell.length_a   1.000
_cell.length_b   1.000
_cell.length_c   1.000
_cell.angle_alpha   90.00
_cell.angle_beta   90.00
_cell.angle_gamma   90.00
#
_symmetry.space_group_name_H-M   'P 1'
#
loop_
_entity.id
_entity.type
_entity.pdbx_description
1 polymer ?
#
loop_
_entity_poly.entity_id
_entity_poly.type
_entity_poly.pdbx_seq_one_letter_code
_entity_poly.pdbx_strand_id
1 'polypeptide(L)'
;MSSRVTGPILQYLNRNFCQAWSDATGQQLEAGRAAIASQLKLRRDFDTPVMAQILRTQSQHGKRDIEAMYLQAVNNTTNFVYIENQYFRFPPLADKIKEAAKAQFGAGRDQGKHGPLHLFVVTNSNDDGIGLGTVNTYRMLEALGRADTLPGVATLEREDARQASLGKQRAQAIDQQNQANQVIEDANAFLKTEDTASTRQWLADAQQKLKRATAKRAELEAEMKKTPSQIIESVKIDGLKVHICTLVAPDSPPNNWDYVYVHAKLMIVDDVFMTLGSANINTRSMQVDSELNICHEHSGVTQPLRKRLWGIHTRPGPAEHTNSIYTNAVGDDMAKAFTAWGQIIAQNVDNQRNNLAPCASLIGFMRTSEKRSYLD
;
A
#
# COMPACT_ATOMS: atom_id res chain seq x y z
N MET A 1 -14.67 -11.80 -7.97
CA MET A 1 -14.54 -13.18 -7.42
C MET A 1 -15.46 -13.32 -6.22
N SER A 2 -16.03 -14.50 -5.99
CA SER A 2 -16.87 -14.80 -4.82
C SER A 2 -16.65 -16.25 -4.38
N SER A 3 -17.09 -16.59 -3.17
CA SER A 3 -17.06 -17.95 -2.62
C SER A 3 -18.47 -18.47 -2.37
N ARG A 4 -18.62 -19.78 -2.47
CA ARG A 4 -19.81 -20.51 -2.02
C ARG A 4 -19.35 -21.58 -1.04
N VAL A 5 -19.98 -21.62 0.13
CA VAL A 5 -19.59 -22.53 1.22
C VAL A 5 -20.75 -23.43 1.62
N THR A 6 -20.43 -24.59 2.19
CA THR A 6 -21.42 -25.53 2.73
C THR A 6 -20.94 -26.08 4.07
N GLY A 7 -21.85 -26.71 4.82
CA GLY A 7 -21.52 -27.37 6.09
C GLY A 7 -21.47 -26.43 7.29
N PRO A 8 -20.74 -26.79 8.36
CA PRO A 8 -20.84 -26.12 9.67
C PRO A 8 -20.55 -24.62 9.66
N ILE A 9 -19.74 -24.13 8.72
CA ILE A 9 -19.42 -22.70 8.59
C ILE A 9 -20.66 -21.82 8.38
N LEU A 10 -21.74 -22.39 7.81
CA LEU A 10 -23.01 -21.70 7.60
C LEU A 10 -23.65 -21.24 8.91
N GLN A 11 -23.35 -21.88 10.05
CA GLN A 11 -23.82 -21.43 11.36
C GLN A 11 -23.32 -20.01 11.67
N TYR A 12 -22.05 -19.72 11.39
CA TYR A 12 -21.43 -18.43 11.68
C TYR A 12 -21.90 -17.33 10.72
N LEU A 13 -22.13 -17.68 9.45
CA LEU A 13 -22.77 -16.78 8.48
C LEU A 13 -24.21 -16.45 8.89
N ASN A 14 -24.98 -17.46 9.31
CA ASN A 14 -26.35 -17.26 9.79
C ASN A 14 -26.36 -16.38 11.05
N ARG A 15 -25.43 -16.59 11.99
CA ARG A 15 -25.31 -15.75 13.18
C ARG A 15 -25.02 -14.29 12.84
N ASN A 16 -24.08 -14.05 11.92
CA ASN A 16 -23.80 -12.70 11.44
C ASN A 16 -25.04 -12.02 10.84
N PHE A 17 -25.77 -12.76 9.99
CA PHE A 17 -27.02 -12.26 9.39
C PHE A 17 -28.10 -11.96 10.45
N CYS A 18 -28.32 -12.88 11.39
CA CYS A 18 -29.34 -12.71 12.43
C CYS A 18 -29.03 -11.51 13.33
N GLN A 19 -27.75 -11.30 13.68
CA GLN A 19 -27.32 -10.12 14.44
C GLN A 19 -27.62 -8.84 13.67
N ALA A 20 -27.20 -8.75 12.41
CA ALA A 20 -27.48 -7.58 11.57
C ALA A 20 -28.98 -7.32 11.37
N TRP A 21 -29.79 -8.38 11.21
CA TRP A 21 -31.23 -8.27 11.09
C TRP A 21 -31.88 -7.75 12.38
N SER A 22 -31.46 -8.28 13.52
CA SER A 22 -31.89 -7.80 14.84
C SER A 22 -31.55 -6.33 15.03
N ASP A 23 -30.30 -5.93 14.74
CA ASP A 23 -29.85 -4.55 14.88
C ASP A 23 -30.67 -3.59 14.00
N ALA A 24 -31.05 -4.02 12.80
CA ALA A 24 -31.80 -3.19 11.85
C ALA A 24 -33.31 -3.14 12.11
N THR A 25 -33.90 -4.20 12.69
CA THR A 25 -35.37 -4.37 12.73
C THR A 25 -35.95 -4.61 14.13
N GLY A 26 -35.10 -4.89 15.13
CA GLY A 26 -35.50 -5.37 16.45
C GLY A 26 -35.99 -6.83 16.49
N GLN A 27 -36.07 -7.52 15.35
CA GLN A 27 -36.58 -8.89 15.27
C GLN A 27 -35.49 -9.93 15.55
N GLN A 28 -35.72 -10.80 16.53
CA GLN A 28 -34.79 -11.85 16.94
C GLN A 28 -35.01 -13.14 16.13
N LEU A 29 -34.20 -13.35 15.07
CA LEU A 29 -34.29 -14.54 14.21
C LEU A 29 -33.46 -15.74 14.70
N GLU A 30 -32.45 -15.51 15.53
CA GLU A 30 -31.45 -16.54 15.87
C GLU A 30 -32.07 -17.72 16.63
N ALA A 31 -32.94 -17.46 17.61
CA ALA A 31 -33.59 -18.49 18.42
C ALA A 31 -34.41 -19.46 17.57
N GLY A 32 -35.20 -18.94 16.60
CA GLY A 32 -35.99 -19.77 15.70
C GLY A 32 -35.16 -20.57 14.69
N ARG A 33 -33.89 -20.21 14.48
CA ARG A 33 -32.97 -20.86 13.53
C ARG A 33 -31.94 -21.76 14.22
N ALA A 34 -31.87 -21.75 15.54
CA ALA A 34 -30.82 -22.46 16.31
C ALA A 34 -30.77 -23.97 16.01
N ALA A 35 -31.93 -24.61 15.79
CA ALA A 35 -32.02 -26.03 15.50
C ALA A 35 -31.37 -26.46 14.17
N ILE A 36 -31.10 -25.51 13.25
CA ILE A 36 -30.46 -25.81 11.96
C ILE A 36 -28.98 -26.13 12.15
N ALA A 37 -28.31 -25.52 13.15
CA ALA A 37 -26.87 -25.66 13.34
C ALA A 37 -26.43 -27.12 13.52
N SER A 38 -27.20 -27.94 14.25
CA SER A 38 -26.90 -29.36 14.49
C SER A 38 -27.04 -30.23 13.23
N GLN A 39 -27.81 -29.77 12.24
CA GLN A 39 -28.06 -30.44 10.97
C GLN A 39 -26.97 -30.16 9.93
N LEU A 40 -26.16 -29.11 10.12
CA LEU A 40 -25.07 -28.78 9.23
C LEU A 40 -23.94 -29.79 9.36
N LYS A 41 -23.67 -30.55 8.29
CA LYS A 41 -22.59 -31.54 8.22
C LYS A 41 -21.61 -31.19 7.11
N LEU A 42 -20.36 -31.59 7.30
CA LEU A 42 -19.33 -31.45 6.28
C LEU A 42 -19.75 -32.24 5.03
N ARG A 43 -19.75 -31.56 3.87
CA ARG A 43 -20.05 -32.18 2.57
C ARG A 43 -18.77 -32.49 1.82
N ARG A 44 -18.37 -33.76 1.81
CA ARG A 44 -17.18 -34.25 1.09
C ARG A 44 -17.43 -34.55 -0.39
N ASP A 45 -18.70 -34.56 -0.78
CA ASP A 45 -19.20 -34.83 -2.13
C ASP A 45 -19.27 -33.58 -3.02
N PHE A 46 -18.83 -32.42 -2.51
CA PHE A 46 -19.08 -31.13 -3.15
C PHE A 46 -17.81 -30.44 -3.64
N ASP A 47 -16.91 -30.07 -2.72
CA ASP A 47 -15.64 -29.40 -3.01
C ASP A 47 -14.63 -29.75 -1.91
N THR A 48 -13.41 -29.25 -2.02
CA THR A 48 -12.31 -29.47 -1.07
C THR A 48 -12.71 -29.07 0.35
N PRO A 49 -12.76 -30.02 1.29
CA PRO A 49 -13.00 -29.71 2.70
C PRO A 49 -11.88 -28.83 3.26
N VAL A 50 -12.25 -27.69 3.84
CA VAL A 50 -11.29 -26.78 4.49
C VAL A 50 -11.78 -26.40 5.89
N MET A 51 -10.83 -26.18 6.79
CA MET A 51 -11.08 -25.44 8.02
C MET A 51 -11.11 -23.96 7.66
N ALA A 52 -12.24 -23.30 7.90
CA ALA A 52 -12.44 -21.90 7.54
C ALA A 52 -12.98 -21.09 8.71
N GLN A 53 -12.71 -19.79 8.68
CA GLN A 53 -13.14 -18.84 9.70
C GLN A 53 -13.83 -17.64 9.05
N ILE A 54 -14.94 -17.20 9.65
CA ILE A 54 -15.60 -15.94 9.31
C ILE A 54 -14.96 -14.80 10.11
N LEU A 55 -14.66 -13.70 9.42
CA LEU A 55 -14.02 -12.51 9.96
C LEU A 55 -14.89 -11.30 9.68
N ARG A 56 -14.96 -10.35 10.62
CA ARG A 56 -15.82 -9.17 10.52
C ARG A 56 -15.07 -7.89 10.83
N THR A 57 -15.42 -6.84 10.10
CA THR A 57 -15.32 -5.47 10.60
C THR A 57 -16.74 -5.03 10.94
N GLN A 58 -17.01 -4.70 12.20
CA GLN A 58 -18.30 -4.19 12.67
C GLN A 58 -18.03 -3.23 13.81
N SER A 59 -17.84 -1.95 13.48
CA SER A 59 -17.46 -0.91 14.44
C SER A 59 -18.48 -0.76 15.58
N GLN A 60 -19.77 -0.92 15.29
CA GLN A 60 -20.86 -0.91 16.27
C GLN A 60 -20.75 -2.02 17.33
N HIS A 61 -20.03 -3.11 17.01
CA HIS A 61 -19.77 -4.24 17.90
C HIS A 61 -18.29 -4.32 18.33
N GLY A 62 -17.49 -3.28 18.05
CA GLY A 62 -16.06 -3.25 18.35
C GLY A 62 -15.25 -4.35 17.64
N LYS A 63 -15.71 -4.84 16.48
CA LYS A 63 -15.03 -5.92 15.74
C LYS A 63 -14.12 -5.37 14.65
N ARG A 64 -12.89 -5.85 14.64
CA ARG A 64 -11.82 -5.55 13.66
C ARG A 64 -11.04 -6.83 13.32
N ASP A 65 -11.76 -7.95 13.20
CA ASP A 65 -11.16 -9.27 13.00
C ASP A 65 -10.42 -9.32 11.65
N ILE A 66 -10.93 -8.60 10.64
CA ILE A 66 -10.35 -8.54 9.30
C ILE A 66 -9.00 -7.81 9.33
N GLU A 67 -8.93 -6.60 9.92
CA GLU A 67 -7.67 -5.86 10.10
C GLU A 67 -6.63 -6.71 10.84
N ALA A 68 -7.02 -7.29 11.98
CA ALA A 68 -6.14 -8.15 12.77
C ALA A 68 -5.62 -9.34 11.96
N MET A 69 -6.48 -10.00 11.19
CA MET A 69 -6.09 -11.11 10.32
C MET A 69 -5.13 -10.67 9.21
N TYR A 70 -5.37 -9.55 8.52
CA TYR A 70 -4.48 -9.08 7.46
C TYR A 70 -3.06 -8.85 8.00
N LEU A 71 -2.95 -8.18 9.15
CA LEU A 71 -1.67 -7.89 9.79
C LEU A 71 -0.98 -9.16 10.33
N GLN A 72 -1.74 -10.12 10.84
CA GLN A 72 -1.22 -11.41 11.30
C GLN A 72 -0.73 -12.28 10.13
N ALA A 73 -1.48 -12.34 9.04
CA ALA A 73 -1.16 -13.18 7.90
C ALA A 73 0.16 -12.74 7.23
N VAL A 74 0.33 -11.44 6.99
CA VAL A 74 1.56 -10.94 6.34
C VAL A 74 2.80 -11.08 7.22
N ASN A 75 2.64 -11.10 8.55
CA ASN A 75 3.72 -11.33 9.49
C ASN A 75 4.37 -12.72 9.33
N ASN A 76 3.60 -13.70 8.83
CA ASN A 76 4.04 -15.08 8.67
C ASN A 76 4.50 -15.41 7.23
N THR A 77 4.57 -14.43 6.34
CA THR A 77 4.95 -14.63 4.93
C THR A 77 6.40 -15.09 4.81
N THR A 78 6.66 -16.22 4.19
CA THR A 78 7.99 -16.78 3.93
C THR A 78 8.43 -16.65 2.48
N ASN A 79 7.53 -16.46 1.52
CA ASN A 79 7.88 -16.42 0.10
C ASN A 79 7.20 -15.26 -0.63
N PHE A 80 5.88 -15.19 -0.58
CA PHE A 80 5.12 -14.15 -1.28
C PHE A 80 3.78 -13.80 -0.64
N VAL A 81 3.36 -12.56 -0.89
CA VAL A 81 1.97 -12.11 -0.71
C VAL A 81 1.42 -11.72 -2.08
N TYR A 82 0.24 -12.22 -2.40
CA TYR A 82 -0.52 -11.79 -3.58
C TYR A 82 -1.82 -11.14 -3.14
N ILE A 83 -2.10 -9.94 -3.64
CA ILE A 83 -3.29 -9.16 -3.31
C ILE A 83 -3.99 -8.76 -4.61
N GLU A 84 -5.29 -8.99 -4.67
CA GLU A 84 -6.17 -8.41 -5.68
C GLU A 84 -7.28 -7.66 -4.96
N ASN A 85 -7.22 -6.32 -4.99
CA ASN A 85 -8.14 -5.47 -4.23
C ASN A 85 -8.56 -4.24 -5.03
N GLN A 86 -9.81 -3.79 -4.83
CA GLN A 86 -10.32 -2.57 -5.47
C GLN A 86 -9.57 -1.32 -5.00
N TYR A 87 -9.27 -1.25 -3.71
CA TYR A 87 -8.50 -0.17 -3.11
C TYR A 87 -7.30 -0.73 -2.37
N PHE A 88 -6.14 -0.09 -2.56
CA PHE A 88 -4.89 -0.45 -1.91
C PHE A 88 -4.27 0.80 -1.27
N ARG A 89 -4.86 1.20 -0.14
CA ARG A 89 -4.62 2.49 0.52
C ARG A 89 -4.69 2.41 2.04
N PHE A 90 -4.16 1.35 2.63
CA PHE A 90 -4.05 1.16 4.08
C PHE A 90 -2.59 1.00 4.50
N PRO A 91 -1.86 2.11 4.74
CA PRO A 91 -0.44 2.10 5.06
C PRO A 91 0.02 1.13 6.16
N PRO A 92 -0.75 0.87 7.25
CA PRO A 92 -0.34 -0.09 8.26
C PRO A 92 -0.03 -1.50 7.72
N LEU A 93 -0.71 -1.92 6.63
CA LEU A 93 -0.40 -3.18 5.97
C LEU A 93 0.97 -3.16 5.29
N ALA A 94 1.33 -2.07 4.60
CA ALA A 94 2.64 -1.91 3.98
C ALA A 94 3.77 -1.91 5.03
N ASP A 95 3.55 -1.20 6.15
CA ASP A 95 4.51 -1.18 7.25
C ASP A 95 4.70 -2.57 7.84
N LYS A 96 3.61 -3.34 8.03
CA LYS A 96 3.70 -4.70 8.54
C LYS A 96 4.43 -5.67 7.60
N ILE A 97 4.24 -5.53 6.28
CA ILE A 97 4.99 -6.32 5.28
C ILE A 97 6.49 -5.99 5.33
N LYS A 98 6.86 -4.71 5.44
CA LYS A 98 8.26 -4.29 5.58
C LYS A 98 8.88 -4.81 6.87
N GLU A 99 8.15 -4.74 7.98
CA GLU A 99 8.58 -5.29 9.26
C GLU A 99 8.83 -6.80 9.16
N ALA A 100 7.93 -7.55 8.52
CA ALA A 100 8.09 -8.98 8.31
C ALA A 100 9.34 -9.30 7.48
N ALA A 101 9.57 -8.57 6.38
CA ALA A 101 10.80 -8.72 5.59
C ALA A 101 12.04 -8.44 6.46
N LYS A 102 12.09 -7.28 7.12
CA LYS A 102 13.21 -6.88 7.98
C LYS A 102 13.49 -7.90 9.08
N ALA A 103 12.46 -8.39 9.76
CA ALA A 103 12.59 -9.34 10.86
C ALA A 103 13.23 -10.66 10.39
N GLN A 104 12.86 -11.16 9.21
CA GLN A 104 13.40 -12.42 8.71
C GLN A 104 14.88 -12.33 8.35
N PHE A 105 15.28 -11.29 7.63
CA PHE A 105 16.69 -11.10 7.27
C PHE A 105 17.54 -10.66 8.45
N GLY A 106 16.95 -10.02 9.46
CA GLY A 106 17.60 -9.70 10.74
C GLY A 106 17.81 -10.91 11.66
N ALA A 107 17.04 -11.99 11.48
CA ALA A 107 17.08 -13.20 12.33
C ALA A 107 17.83 -14.39 11.69
N GLY A 108 18.67 -14.14 10.68
CA GLY A 108 19.56 -15.15 10.09
C GLY A 108 19.10 -15.72 8.74
N ARG A 109 17.98 -15.26 8.18
CA ARG A 109 17.65 -15.54 6.77
C ARG A 109 18.64 -14.77 5.89
N ASP A 110 19.40 -15.48 5.07
CA ASP A 110 20.29 -14.87 4.08
C ASP A 110 19.55 -14.62 2.74
N GLN A 111 19.65 -13.41 2.19
CA GLN A 111 18.93 -13.04 0.96
C GLN A 111 19.51 -13.71 -0.30
N GLY A 112 20.83 -13.93 -0.35
CA GLY A 112 21.48 -14.61 -1.48
C GLY A 112 21.11 -16.09 -1.57
N LYS A 113 20.90 -16.73 -0.42
CA LYS A 113 20.55 -18.15 -0.30
C LYS A 113 19.05 -18.42 -0.34
N HIS A 114 18.24 -17.62 0.35
CA HIS A 114 16.80 -17.89 0.55
C HIS A 114 15.88 -17.00 -0.28
N GLY A 115 16.43 -16.04 -1.04
CA GLY A 115 15.68 -15.05 -1.80
C GLY A 115 14.97 -14.01 -0.93
N PRO A 116 14.43 -12.94 -1.56
CA PRO A 116 13.60 -11.95 -0.89
C PRO A 116 12.14 -12.44 -0.73
N LEU A 117 11.36 -11.72 0.06
CA LEU A 117 9.90 -11.78 -0.02
C LEU A 117 9.42 -11.08 -1.31
N HIS A 118 8.36 -11.59 -1.91
CA HIS A 118 7.75 -11.01 -3.11
C HIS A 118 6.33 -10.53 -2.80
N LEU A 119 6.03 -9.27 -3.10
CA LEU A 119 4.69 -8.70 -3.02
C LEU A 119 4.17 -8.46 -4.44
N PHE A 120 3.05 -9.08 -4.76
CA PHE A 120 2.33 -8.90 -6.02
C PHE A 120 0.97 -8.27 -5.70
N VAL A 121 0.70 -7.08 -6.26
CA VAL A 121 -0.55 -6.36 -6.05
C VAL A 121 -1.21 -6.09 -7.39
N VAL A 122 -2.49 -6.39 -7.51
CA VAL A 122 -3.34 -6.00 -8.63
C VAL A 122 -4.48 -5.13 -8.08
N THR A 123 -4.53 -3.88 -8.51
CA THR A 123 -5.48 -2.85 -8.05
C THR A 123 -5.77 -1.86 -9.16
N ASN A 124 -6.82 -1.05 -9.02
CA ASN A 124 -7.14 -0.03 -10.01
C ASN A 124 -6.16 1.16 -9.96
N SER A 125 -5.75 1.69 -11.11
CA SER A 125 -4.86 2.85 -11.23
C SER A 125 -5.49 4.09 -11.86
N ASN A 126 -6.67 4.00 -12.46
CA ASN A 126 -7.35 5.13 -13.11
C ASN A 126 -8.13 5.99 -12.09
N ASP A 127 -8.55 7.19 -12.52
CA ASP A 127 -9.27 8.15 -11.65
C ASP A 127 -10.55 7.53 -11.06
N ASP A 128 -11.33 6.80 -11.86
CA ASP A 128 -12.57 6.15 -11.41
C ASP A 128 -12.31 5.03 -10.38
N GLY A 129 -11.23 4.28 -10.56
CA GLY A 129 -10.89 3.15 -9.72
C GLY A 129 -10.19 3.51 -8.42
N ILE A 130 -9.40 4.59 -8.39
CA ILE A 130 -8.82 5.10 -7.14
C ILE A 130 -9.85 5.94 -6.37
N GLY A 131 -10.70 6.68 -7.08
CA GLY A 131 -11.69 7.58 -6.50
C GLY A 131 -11.04 8.66 -5.63
N LEU A 132 -11.66 8.96 -4.49
CA LEU A 132 -11.26 10.05 -3.61
C LEU A 132 -10.10 9.71 -2.67
N GLY A 133 -9.55 8.49 -2.70
CA GLY A 133 -8.49 8.05 -1.78
C GLY A 133 -7.06 8.30 -2.26
N THR A 134 -6.82 9.29 -3.13
CA THR A 134 -5.55 9.41 -3.86
C THR A 134 -4.34 9.63 -2.95
N VAL A 135 -4.47 10.39 -1.86
CA VAL A 135 -3.36 10.63 -0.92
C VAL A 135 -3.05 9.39 -0.09
N ASN A 136 -4.06 8.65 0.38
CA ASN A 136 -3.82 7.41 1.12
C ASN A 136 -3.26 6.30 0.20
N THR A 137 -3.66 6.28 -1.08
CA THR A 137 -2.99 5.43 -2.07
C THR A 137 -1.53 5.83 -2.19
N TYR A 138 -1.21 7.13 -2.36
CA TYR A 138 0.18 7.59 -2.38
C TYR A 138 0.96 7.13 -1.14
N ARG A 139 0.43 7.33 0.07
CA ARG A 139 1.10 6.91 1.31
C ARG A 139 1.37 5.41 1.34
N MET A 140 0.42 4.59 0.88
CA MET A 140 0.59 3.15 0.76
C MET A 140 1.72 2.79 -0.22
N LEU A 141 1.74 3.41 -1.40
CA LEU A 141 2.76 3.14 -2.42
C LEU A 141 4.13 3.67 -2.01
N GLU A 142 4.21 4.86 -1.39
CA GLU A 142 5.44 5.42 -0.85
C GLU A 142 6.00 4.53 0.27
N ALA A 143 5.15 4.04 1.16
CA ALA A 143 5.57 3.09 2.19
C ALA A 143 6.17 1.81 1.59
N LEU A 144 5.77 1.41 0.37
CA LEU A 144 6.31 0.27 -0.37
C LEU A 144 7.43 0.65 -1.36
N GLY A 145 7.94 1.89 -1.31
CA GLY A 145 9.00 2.36 -2.19
C GLY A 145 8.56 2.58 -3.65
N ARG A 146 7.26 2.67 -3.90
CA ARG A 146 6.64 2.77 -5.24
C ARG A 146 5.96 4.10 -5.54
N ALA A 147 6.41 5.18 -4.91
CA ALA A 147 5.92 6.54 -5.19
C ALA A 147 6.10 6.95 -6.66
N ASP A 148 7.06 6.34 -7.38
CA ASP A 148 7.33 6.51 -8.82
C ASP A 148 6.10 6.24 -9.70
N THR A 149 5.15 5.46 -9.19
CA THR A 149 3.94 5.09 -9.91
C THR A 149 2.76 6.04 -9.72
N LEU A 150 2.91 7.03 -8.83
CA LEU A 150 1.93 8.10 -8.58
C LEU A 150 2.58 9.49 -8.60
N PRO A 151 3.38 9.84 -9.64
CA PRO A 151 4.35 10.94 -9.57
C PRO A 151 3.69 12.32 -9.36
N GLY A 152 2.50 12.55 -9.88
CA GLY A 152 1.78 13.82 -9.70
C GLY A 152 1.46 14.11 -8.24
N VAL A 153 0.83 13.16 -7.55
CA VAL A 153 0.53 13.28 -6.10
C VAL A 153 1.81 13.29 -5.27
N ALA A 154 2.77 12.41 -5.60
CA ALA A 154 4.03 12.31 -4.86
C ALA A 154 4.84 13.62 -4.90
N THR A 155 4.88 14.29 -6.05
CA THR A 155 5.58 15.58 -6.20
C THR A 155 4.96 16.63 -5.28
N LEU A 156 3.63 16.74 -5.26
CA LEU A 156 2.93 17.72 -4.43
C LEU A 156 3.05 17.43 -2.93
N GLU A 157 2.89 16.18 -2.50
CA GLU A 157 3.00 15.82 -1.08
C GLU A 157 4.43 16.00 -0.54
N ARG A 158 5.45 15.67 -1.35
CA ARG A 158 6.87 15.91 -1.00
C ARG A 158 7.19 17.39 -0.94
N GLU A 159 6.64 18.18 -1.85
CA GLU A 159 6.81 19.63 -1.83
C GLU A 159 6.18 20.26 -0.59
N ASP A 160 4.96 19.86 -0.23
CA ASP A 160 4.29 20.34 0.99
C ASP A 160 5.11 19.98 2.24
N ALA A 161 5.64 18.75 2.31
CA ALA A 161 6.52 18.32 3.41
C ALA A 161 7.83 19.12 3.46
N ARG A 162 8.42 19.41 2.29
CA ARG A 162 9.64 20.23 2.17
C ARG A 162 9.39 21.66 2.64
N GLN A 163 8.32 22.30 2.17
CA GLN A 163 7.94 23.66 2.58
C GLN A 163 7.62 23.74 4.07
N ALA A 164 6.92 22.75 4.63
CA ALA A 164 6.66 22.69 6.06
C ALA A 164 7.96 22.58 6.88
N SER A 165 8.92 21.75 6.44
CA SER A 165 10.23 21.61 7.09
C SER A 165 11.06 22.90 7.00
N LEU A 166 11.17 23.49 5.81
CA LEU A 166 11.89 24.74 5.60
C LEU A 166 11.24 25.90 6.36
N GLY A 167 9.92 25.95 6.42
CA GLY A 167 9.17 26.93 7.20
C GLY A 167 9.51 26.86 8.69
N LYS A 168 9.58 25.66 9.28
CA LYS A 168 10.01 25.46 10.68
C LYS A 168 11.46 25.91 10.89
N GLN A 169 12.38 25.52 10.00
CA GLN A 169 13.79 25.94 10.07
C GLN A 169 13.94 27.46 9.92
N ARG A 170 13.16 28.08 9.03
CA ARG A 170 13.15 29.52 8.81
C ARG A 170 12.63 30.28 10.04
N ALA A 171 11.57 29.80 10.67
CA ALA A 171 11.07 30.38 11.92
C ALA A 171 12.14 30.34 13.02
N GLN A 172 12.81 29.19 13.20
CA GLN A 172 13.93 29.06 14.14
C GLN A 172 15.09 30.01 13.81
N ALA A 173 15.44 30.18 12.52
CA ALA A 173 16.48 31.11 12.09
C ALA A 173 16.10 32.58 12.35
N ILE A 174 14.82 32.95 12.22
CA ILE A 174 14.30 34.28 12.57
C ILE A 174 14.42 34.52 14.07
N ASP A 175 14.04 33.54 14.90
CA ASP A 175 14.15 33.66 16.36
C ASP A 175 15.62 33.84 16.79
N GLN A 176 16.54 33.05 16.22
CA GLN A 176 17.98 33.19 16.47
C GLN A 176 18.51 34.57 16.05
N GLN A 177 18.02 35.11 14.94
CA GLN A 177 18.40 36.44 14.47
C GLN A 177 17.90 37.53 15.41
N ASN A 178 16.65 37.45 15.86
CA ASN A 178 16.06 38.40 16.81
C ASN A 178 16.79 38.36 18.16
N GLN A 179 17.12 37.17 18.67
CA GLN A 179 17.93 37.02 19.87
C GLN A 179 19.33 37.64 19.70
N ALA A 180 19.98 37.42 18.55
CA ALA A 180 21.28 38.02 18.28
C ALA A 180 21.22 39.55 18.18
N ASN A 181 20.15 40.11 17.60
CA ASN A 181 19.90 41.55 17.57
C ASN A 181 19.76 42.12 18.99
N GLN A 182 18.97 41.47 19.85
CA GLN A 182 18.82 41.90 21.25
C GLN A 182 20.17 41.91 21.98
N VAL A 183 20.98 40.85 21.82
CA VAL A 183 22.32 40.79 22.42
C VAL A 183 23.23 41.91 21.91
N ILE A 184 23.11 42.31 20.65
CA ILE A 184 23.86 43.46 20.10
C ILE A 184 23.38 44.77 20.72
N GLU A 185 22.07 44.97 20.90
CA GLU A 185 21.53 46.15 21.58
C GLU A 185 22.04 46.23 23.01
N ASP A 186 21.99 45.13 23.75
CA ASP A 186 22.49 45.02 25.12
C ASP A 186 24.02 45.28 25.18
N ALA A 187 24.78 44.69 24.26
CA ALA A 187 26.24 44.89 24.16
C ALA A 187 26.60 46.34 23.84
N ASN A 188 25.86 46.99 22.93
CA ASN A 188 26.05 48.40 22.62
C ASN A 188 25.69 49.31 23.80
N ALA A 189 24.65 48.98 24.57
CA ALA A 189 24.28 49.71 25.77
C ALA A 189 25.39 49.63 26.84
N PHE A 190 25.96 48.44 27.05
CA PHE A 190 27.05 48.22 28.00
C PHE A 190 28.37 48.86 27.57
N LEU A 191 28.68 48.84 26.26
CA LEU A 191 29.88 49.49 25.72
C LEU A 191 29.88 51.01 25.97
N LYS A 192 28.71 51.65 26.02
CA LYS A 192 28.57 53.08 26.35
C LYS A 192 28.89 53.38 27.82
N THR A 193 28.71 52.42 28.71
CA THR A 193 29.00 52.57 30.15
C THR A 193 30.41 52.11 30.51
N GLU A 194 30.90 51.03 29.88
CA GLU A 194 32.22 50.45 30.13
C GLU A 194 32.85 49.92 28.82
N ASP A 195 33.83 50.66 28.30
CA ASP A 195 34.60 50.25 27.11
C ASP A 195 35.86 49.48 27.53
N THR A 196 35.73 48.16 27.57
CA THR A 196 36.80 47.22 27.93
C THR A 196 37.03 46.22 26.80
N ALA A 197 38.16 45.51 26.85
CA ALA A 197 38.45 44.48 25.84
C ALA A 197 37.37 43.37 25.81
N SER A 198 36.78 43.03 26.96
CA SER A 198 35.72 42.02 27.04
C SER A 198 34.39 42.52 26.45
N THR A 199 34.00 43.77 26.67
CA THR A 199 32.76 44.33 26.10
C THR A 199 32.85 44.49 24.58
N ARG A 200 34.02 44.84 24.03
CA ARG A 200 34.28 44.81 22.57
C ARG A 200 34.21 43.40 21.99
N GLN A 201 34.79 42.40 22.67
CA GLN A 201 34.74 41.01 22.23
C GLN A 201 33.31 40.47 22.22
N TRP A 202 32.52 40.77 23.26
CA TRP A 202 31.11 40.37 23.33
C TRP A 202 30.29 40.92 22.17
N LEU A 203 30.47 42.21 21.83
CA LEU A 203 29.83 42.82 20.66
C LEU A 203 30.26 42.13 19.36
N ALA A 204 31.56 41.85 19.18
CA ALA A 204 32.06 41.16 17.99
C ALA A 204 31.47 39.75 17.84
N ASP A 205 31.39 38.98 18.93
CA ASP A 205 30.78 37.66 18.95
C ASP A 205 29.28 37.72 18.62
N ALA A 206 28.56 38.72 19.16
CA ALA A 206 27.15 38.94 18.89
C ALA A 206 26.90 39.32 17.42
N GLN A 207 27.73 40.19 16.85
CA GLN A 207 27.70 40.54 15.42
C GLN A 207 28.00 39.33 14.53
N GLN A 208 28.95 38.47 14.91
CA GLN A 208 29.23 37.25 14.17
C GLN A 208 28.04 36.28 14.22
N LYS A 209 27.40 36.12 15.38
CA LYS A 209 26.16 35.32 15.52
C LYS A 209 25.03 35.87 14.64
N LEU A 210 24.80 37.18 14.66
CA LEU A 210 23.79 37.82 13.81
C LEU A 210 24.06 37.57 12.33
N LYS A 211 25.32 37.72 11.89
CA LYS A 211 25.70 37.47 10.50
C LYS A 211 25.41 36.02 10.08
N ARG A 212 25.75 35.04 10.94
CA ARG A 212 25.46 33.62 10.69
C ARG A 212 23.96 33.34 10.63
N ALA A 213 23.17 33.85 11.57
CA ALA A 213 21.72 33.67 11.58
C ALA A 213 21.05 34.31 10.36
N THR A 214 21.49 35.51 9.96
CA THR A 214 21.02 36.22 8.76
C THR A 214 21.34 35.44 7.49
N ALA A 215 22.58 34.94 7.36
CA ALA A 215 22.99 34.12 6.23
C ALA A 215 22.17 32.82 6.16
N LYS A 216 21.92 32.17 7.31
CA LYS A 216 21.12 30.94 7.37
C LYS A 216 19.67 31.18 6.96
N ARG A 217 19.07 32.29 7.40
CA ARG A 217 17.72 32.70 6.97
C ARG A 217 17.66 32.93 5.47
N ALA A 218 18.62 33.65 4.91
CA ALA A 218 18.67 33.92 3.47
C ALA A 218 18.86 32.65 2.63
N GLU A 219 19.69 31.71 3.10
CA GLU A 219 19.86 30.39 2.49
C GLU A 219 18.53 29.62 2.45
N LEU A 220 17.82 29.55 3.59
CA LEU A 220 16.52 28.88 3.68
C LEU A 220 15.47 29.54 2.78
N GLU A 221 15.43 30.87 2.72
CA GLU A 221 14.51 31.61 1.83
C GLU A 221 14.82 31.38 0.35
N ALA A 222 16.09 31.23 -0.02
CA ALA A 222 16.49 30.85 -1.38
C ALA A 222 16.09 29.40 -1.69
N GLU A 223 16.28 28.48 -0.73
CA GLU A 223 15.89 27.07 -0.88
C GLU A 223 14.38 26.91 -1.07
N MET A 224 13.57 27.65 -0.30
CA MET A 224 12.09 27.63 -0.42
C MET A 224 11.60 28.06 -1.81
N LYS A 225 12.35 28.89 -2.53
CA LYS A 225 12.01 29.38 -3.88
C LYS A 225 12.37 28.41 -5.00
N LYS A 226 13.16 27.36 -4.71
CA LYS A 226 13.50 26.35 -5.72
C LYS A 226 12.26 25.56 -6.14
N THR A 227 12.17 25.27 -7.43
CA THR A 227 11.14 24.40 -8.01
C THR A 227 11.27 22.98 -7.43
N PRO A 228 10.16 22.32 -7.08
CA PRO A 228 10.19 20.92 -6.67
C PRO A 228 10.78 20.01 -7.74
N SER A 229 11.53 19.00 -7.31
CA SER A 229 11.92 17.90 -8.20
C SER A 229 10.68 17.14 -8.64
N GLN A 230 10.52 16.99 -9.96
CA GLN A 230 9.47 16.15 -10.55
C GLN A 230 9.90 14.68 -10.70
N ILE A 231 11.20 14.40 -10.49
CA ILE A 231 11.72 13.04 -10.59
C ILE A 231 11.40 12.31 -9.28
N ILE A 232 10.57 11.29 -9.38
CA ILE A 232 10.23 10.38 -8.29
C ILE A 232 10.81 9.02 -8.62
N GLU A 233 11.87 8.65 -7.91
CA GLU A 233 12.51 7.34 -8.07
C GLU A 233 11.84 6.28 -7.20
N SER A 234 11.88 5.03 -7.66
CA SER A 234 11.52 3.89 -6.83
C SER A 234 12.60 3.68 -5.77
N VAL A 235 12.17 3.31 -4.57
CA VAL A 235 13.06 3.04 -3.44
C VAL A 235 13.11 1.54 -3.22
N LYS A 236 14.31 0.97 -3.31
CA LYS A 236 14.53 -0.44 -2.98
C LYS A 236 14.30 -0.67 -1.50
N ILE A 237 13.58 -1.74 -1.17
CA ILE A 237 13.42 -2.23 0.19
C ILE A 237 14.23 -3.52 0.32
N ASP A 238 15.17 -3.56 1.25
CA ASP A 238 15.98 -4.75 1.46
C ASP A 238 15.10 -5.92 1.92
N GLY A 239 15.33 -7.09 1.33
CA GLY A 239 14.51 -8.28 1.59
C GLY A 239 13.11 -8.30 0.99
N LEU A 240 12.65 -7.24 0.30
CA LEU A 240 11.29 -7.16 -0.27
C LEU A 240 11.30 -6.67 -1.72
N LYS A 241 10.74 -7.47 -2.62
CA LYS A 241 10.48 -7.11 -4.02
C LYS A 241 9.00 -6.83 -4.23
N VAL A 242 8.66 -5.75 -4.92
CA VAL A 242 7.27 -5.27 -5.04
C VAL A 242 6.88 -5.02 -6.48
N HIS A 243 5.81 -5.69 -6.93
CA HIS A 243 5.06 -5.35 -8.13
C HIS A 243 3.68 -4.83 -7.75
N ILE A 244 3.34 -3.66 -8.28
CA ILE A 244 2.01 -3.06 -8.15
C ILE A 244 1.52 -2.86 -9.58
N CYS A 245 0.41 -3.52 -9.87
CA CYS A 245 -0.09 -3.73 -11.21
C CYS A 245 -1.56 -3.32 -11.28
N THR A 246 -2.03 -3.14 -12.50
CA THR A 246 -3.44 -3.04 -12.86
C THR A 246 -3.67 -3.93 -14.09
N LEU A 247 -4.91 -3.98 -14.57
CA LEU A 247 -5.31 -4.85 -15.68
C LEU A 247 -5.92 -4.03 -16.82
N VAL A 248 -5.65 -4.46 -18.04
CA VAL A 248 -6.33 -4.02 -19.27
C VAL A 248 -6.93 -5.21 -20.00
N ALA A 249 -7.93 -4.99 -20.85
CA ALA A 249 -8.49 -6.06 -21.66
C ALA A 249 -7.43 -6.55 -22.66
N PRO A 250 -7.14 -7.86 -22.73
CA PRO A 250 -6.07 -8.38 -23.57
C PRO A 250 -6.36 -8.23 -25.08
N ASP A 251 -7.62 -8.01 -25.45
CA ASP A 251 -8.10 -7.74 -26.80
C ASP A 251 -8.28 -6.24 -27.09
N SER A 252 -7.82 -5.36 -26.20
CA SER A 252 -7.83 -3.92 -26.45
C SER A 252 -7.09 -3.56 -27.75
N PRO A 253 -7.68 -2.68 -28.57
CA PRO A 253 -7.04 -2.25 -29.80
C PRO A 253 -5.76 -1.43 -29.52
N PRO A 254 -4.85 -1.36 -30.50
CA PRO A 254 -3.81 -0.33 -30.53
C PRO A 254 -4.36 1.06 -30.16
N ASN A 255 -3.62 1.81 -29.35
CA ASN A 255 -3.95 3.19 -28.92
C ASN A 255 -5.15 3.38 -27.99
N ASN A 256 -5.94 2.36 -27.69
CA ASN A 256 -7.06 2.49 -26.77
C ASN A 256 -7.17 1.26 -25.88
N TRP A 257 -6.35 1.22 -24.83
CA TRP A 257 -6.36 0.13 -23.86
C TRP A 257 -7.45 0.35 -22.82
N ASP A 258 -8.40 -0.58 -22.76
CA ASP A 258 -9.53 -0.55 -21.86
C ASP A 258 -9.15 -1.17 -20.53
N TYR A 259 -9.24 -0.38 -19.45
CA TYR A 259 -8.95 -0.86 -18.10
C TYR A 259 -9.99 -1.87 -17.64
N VAL A 260 -9.51 -2.98 -17.07
CA VAL A 260 -10.36 -3.95 -16.38
C VAL A 260 -10.50 -3.50 -14.93
N TYR A 261 -11.72 -3.19 -14.53
CA TYR A 261 -12.01 -2.75 -13.17
C TYR A 261 -11.83 -3.91 -12.16
N VAL A 262 -10.87 -3.75 -11.26
CA VAL A 262 -10.59 -4.71 -10.20
C VAL A 262 -11.56 -4.45 -9.05
N HIS A 263 -12.54 -5.33 -8.86
CA HIS A 263 -13.48 -5.27 -7.74
C HIS A 263 -13.24 -6.39 -6.71
N ALA A 264 -12.22 -7.24 -6.87
CA ALA A 264 -11.90 -8.28 -5.91
C ALA A 264 -11.48 -7.70 -4.55
N LYS A 265 -11.49 -8.56 -3.52
CA LYS A 265 -10.91 -8.30 -2.20
C LYS A 265 -10.29 -9.61 -1.69
N LEU A 266 -9.18 -9.98 -2.31
CA LEU A 266 -8.46 -11.23 -2.13
C LEU A 266 -7.06 -10.96 -1.60
N MET A 267 -6.60 -11.80 -0.68
CA MET A 267 -5.19 -11.93 -0.37
C MET A 267 -4.83 -13.42 -0.24
N ILE A 268 -3.68 -13.80 -0.80
CA ILE A 268 -3.05 -15.11 -0.70
C ILE A 268 -1.65 -14.91 -0.10
N VAL A 269 -1.27 -15.78 0.83
CA VAL A 269 0.08 -15.83 1.41
C VAL A 269 0.65 -17.23 1.22
N ASP A 270 1.81 -17.30 0.56
CA ASP A 270 2.62 -18.52 0.37
C ASP A 270 1.91 -19.74 -0.23
N ASP A 271 0.81 -19.54 -0.96
CA ASP A 271 -0.07 -20.65 -1.38
C ASP A 271 -0.57 -21.51 -0.21
N VAL A 272 -0.57 -20.99 1.02
CA VAL A 272 -1.08 -21.68 2.22
C VAL A 272 -2.35 -21.01 2.71
N PHE A 273 -2.29 -19.70 2.93
CA PHE A 273 -3.38 -18.93 3.50
C PHE A 273 -4.09 -18.11 2.43
N MET A 274 -5.41 -18.00 2.54
CA MET A 274 -6.23 -17.13 1.70
C MET A 274 -7.34 -16.49 2.52
N THR A 275 -7.62 -15.22 2.22
CA THR A 275 -8.82 -14.50 2.65
C THR A 275 -9.54 -13.94 1.43
N LEU A 276 -10.87 -14.03 1.43
CA LEU A 276 -11.74 -13.46 0.40
C LEU A 276 -13.00 -12.89 1.07
N GLY A 277 -13.46 -11.73 0.61
CA GLY A 277 -14.72 -11.18 1.07
C GLY A 277 -15.05 -9.81 0.49
N SER A 278 -15.57 -8.92 1.34
CA SER A 278 -16.01 -7.58 0.95
C SER A 278 -15.02 -6.47 1.31
N ALA A 279 -14.12 -6.70 2.27
CA ALA A 279 -13.26 -5.66 2.84
C ALA A 279 -12.18 -5.16 1.87
N ASN A 280 -12.24 -3.87 1.52
CA ASN A 280 -11.18 -3.20 0.79
C ASN A 280 -9.94 -2.97 1.68
N ILE A 281 -8.77 -2.80 1.09
CA ILE A 281 -7.56 -2.42 1.84
C ILE A 281 -7.54 -0.90 1.99
N ASN A 282 -8.42 -0.40 2.87
CA ASN A 282 -8.53 1.00 3.28
C ASN A 282 -9.00 1.08 4.75
N THR A 283 -8.95 2.26 5.36
CA THR A 283 -9.33 2.42 6.79
C THR A 283 -10.80 2.13 7.00
N ARG A 284 -11.66 2.50 6.03
CA ARG A 284 -13.10 2.27 6.10
C ARG A 284 -13.44 0.79 6.30
N SER A 285 -13.02 -0.09 5.40
CA SER A 285 -13.31 -1.51 5.47
C SER A 285 -12.53 -2.22 6.60
N MET A 286 -11.35 -1.71 6.98
CA MET A 286 -10.57 -2.32 8.06
C MET A 286 -11.12 -1.98 9.45
N GLN A 287 -11.75 -0.81 9.63
CA GLN A 287 -12.02 -0.27 10.97
C GLN A 287 -13.45 0.25 11.20
N VAL A 288 -14.21 0.57 10.14
CA VAL A 288 -15.45 1.37 10.25
C VAL A 288 -16.65 0.65 9.64
N ASP A 289 -16.62 0.42 8.33
CA ASP A 289 -17.73 -0.13 7.56
C ASP A 289 -17.98 -1.59 7.95
N SER A 290 -19.24 -2.02 7.86
CA SER A 290 -19.59 -3.41 8.14
C SER A 290 -19.12 -4.30 6.99
N GLU A 291 -18.13 -5.15 7.26
CA GLU A 291 -17.49 -6.03 6.27
C GLU A 291 -17.49 -7.48 6.73
N LEU A 292 -17.40 -8.39 5.76
CA LEU A 292 -17.34 -9.83 5.99
C LEU A 292 -16.30 -10.49 5.07
N ASN A 293 -15.36 -11.20 5.68
CA ASN A 293 -14.43 -12.07 4.97
C ASN A 293 -14.56 -13.51 5.47
N ILE A 294 -14.12 -14.44 4.62
CA ILE A 294 -13.80 -15.81 5.00
C ILE A 294 -12.34 -16.07 4.71
N CYS A 295 -11.65 -16.75 5.63
CA CYS A 295 -10.29 -17.22 5.41
C CYS A 295 -10.15 -18.72 5.67
N HIS A 296 -9.09 -19.32 5.12
CA HIS A 296 -8.68 -20.69 5.35
C HIS A 296 -7.18 -20.87 5.09
N GLU A 297 -6.62 -22.00 5.52
CA GLU A 297 -5.22 -22.37 5.36
C GLU A 297 -5.06 -23.72 4.62
N HIS A 298 -5.45 -23.76 3.35
CA HIS A 298 -5.45 -25.02 2.59
C HIS A 298 -4.87 -24.86 1.18
N SER A 299 -3.67 -25.41 0.97
CA SER A 299 -2.90 -25.29 -0.27
C SER A 299 -3.61 -25.81 -1.51
N GLY A 300 -4.41 -26.88 -1.35
CA GLY A 300 -5.22 -27.46 -2.43
C GLY A 300 -6.31 -26.52 -2.98
N VAL A 301 -6.62 -25.40 -2.31
CA VAL A 301 -7.56 -24.38 -2.80
C VAL A 301 -6.83 -23.11 -3.21
N THR A 302 -5.88 -22.64 -2.40
CA THR A 302 -5.13 -21.40 -2.62
C THR A 302 -4.24 -21.46 -3.87
N GLN A 303 -3.41 -22.51 -4.03
CA GLN A 303 -2.47 -22.59 -5.17
C GLN A 303 -3.20 -22.71 -6.51
N PRO A 304 -4.20 -23.60 -6.69
CA PRO A 304 -4.93 -23.66 -7.95
C PRO A 304 -5.62 -22.33 -8.30
N LEU A 305 -6.15 -21.62 -7.30
CA LEU A 305 -6.73 -20.30 -7.52
C LEU A 305 -5.69 -19.27 -7.95
N ARG A 306 -4.54 -19.19 -7.27
CA ARG A 306 -3.42 -18.31 -7.65
C ARG A 306 -3.00 -18.59 -9.10
N LYS A 307 -2.73 -19.85 -9.45
CA LYS A 307 -2.33 -20.26 -10.80
C LYS A 307 -3.38 -19.86 -11.84
N ARG A 308 -4.66 -20.07 -11.54
CA ARG A 308 -5.76 -19.66 -12.42
C ARG A 308 -5.80 -18.15 -12.64
N LEU A 309 -5.69 -17.37 -11.57
CA LEU A 309 -5.70 -15.90 -11.67
C LEU A 309 -4.49 -15.39 -12.44
N TRP A 310 -3.30 -15.84 -12.08
CA TRP A 310 -2.07 -15.43 -12.75
C TRP A 310 -2.11 -15.82 -14.23
N GLY A 311 -2.60 -17.03 -14.57
CA GLY A 311 -2.78 -17.45 -15.96
C GLY A 311 -3.85 -16.70 -16.74
N ILE A 312 -4.79 -16.01 -16.08
CA ILE A 312 -5.71 -15.06 -16.73
C ILE A 312 -4.99 -13.73 -16.97
N HIS A 313 -4.35 -13.19 -15.93
CA HIS A 313 -3.69 -11.87 -15.96
C HIS A 313 -2.50 -11.84 -16.92
N THR A 314 -1.74 -12.93 -16.99
CA THR A 314 -0.54 -13.05 -17.81
C THR A 314 -0.77 -13.92 -19.05
N ARG A 315 -2.02 -14.08 -19.49
CA ARG A 315 -2.30 -14.85 -20.70
C ARG A 315 -1.64 -14.16 -21.90
N PRO A 316 -0.79 -14.86 -22.68
CA PRO A 316 -0.20 -14.30 -23.87
C PRO A 316 -1.27 -14.00 -24.93
N GLY A 317 -1.05 -12.94 -25.70
CA GLY A 317 -1.72 -12.76 -26.98
C GLY A 317 -1.41 -13.93 -27.93
N PRO A 318 -2.21 -14.14 -29.00
CA PRO A 318 -2.06 -15.29 -29.90
C PRO A 318 -0.65 -15.46 -30.50
N ALA A 319 0.06 -14.35 -30.72
CA ALA A 319 1.40 -14.33 -31.32
C ALA A 319 2.54 -14.78 -30.38
N GLU A 320 2.28 -14.89 -29.07
CA GLU A 320 3.33 -14.92 -28.02
C GLU A 320 3.37 -16.24 -27.21
N HIS A 321 2.54 -17.22 -27.57
CA HIS A 321 2.24 -18.40 -26.75
C HIS A 321 3.40 -19.38 -26.51
N THR A 322 4.51 -19.29 -27.25
CA THR A 322 5.68 -20.18 -27.09
C THR A 322 6.75 -19.62 -26.16
N ASN A 323 6.61 -18.37 -25.70
CA ASN A 323 7.61 -17.73 -24.86
C ASN A 323 7.51 -18.22 -23.40
N SER A 324 8.63 -18.71 -22.85
CA SER A 324 8.71 -19.23 -21.49
C SER A 324 8.39 -18.21 -20.39
N ILE A 325 8.37 -16.90 -20.69
CA ILE A 325 7.96 -15.88 -19.72
C ILE A 325 6.55 -16.16 -19.18
N TYR A 326 5.62 -16.62 -20.02
CA TYR A 326 4.22 -16.79 -19.61
C TYR A 326 4.02 -18.03 -18.73
N THR A 327 4.78 -19.09 -18.96
CA THR A 327 4.79 -20.26 -18.06
C THR A 327 5.47 -19.93 -16.74
N ASN A 328 6.58 -19.17 -16.77
CA ASN A 328 7.25 -18.68 -15.57
C ASN A 328 6.36 -17.74 -14.75
N ALA A 329 5.58 -16.87 -15.39
CA ALA A 329 4.71 -15.90 -14.74
C ALA A 329 3.58 -16.54 -13.90
N VAL A 330 3.24 -17.79 -14.17
CA VAL A 330 2.22 -18.58 -13.45
C VAL A 330 2.85 -19.58 -12.47
N GLY A 331 4.13 -19.90 -12.66
CA GLY A 331 4.84 -20.97 -11.96
C GLY A 331 4.96 -20.80 -10.44
N ASP A 332 5.54 -21.82 -9.80
CA ASP A 332 5.72 -21.87 -8.34
C ASP A 332 7.06 -21.27 -7.87
N ASP A 333 7.98 -20.98 -8.80
CA ASP A 333 9.23 -20.28 -8.54
C ASP A 333 8.96 -18.77 -8.52
N MET A 334 8.87 -18.18 -7.33
CA MET A 334 8.49 -16.77 -7.16
C MET A 334 9.53 -15.80 -7.73
N ALA A 335 10.82 -16.17 -7.76
CA ALA A 335 11.85 -15.32 -8.35
C ALA A 335 11.69 -15.26 -9.88
N LYS A 336 11.38 -16.40 -10.52
CA LYS A 336 11.05 -16.46 -11.95
C LYS A 336 9.73 -15.77 -12.26
N ALA A 337 8.70 -16.00 -11.44
CA ALA A 337 7.40 -15.35 -11.62
C ALA A 337 7.52 -13.82 -11.51
N PHE A 338 8.24 -13.31 -10.49
CA PHE A 338 8.47 -11.88 -10.32
C PHE A 338 9.23 -11.27 -11.52
N THR A 339 10.25 -11.98 -12.01
CA THR A 339 11.01 -11.56 -13.20
C THR A 339 10.11 -11.53 -14.43
N ALA A 340 9.32 -12.58 -14.67
CA ALA A 340 8.42 -12.67 -15.81
C ALA A 340 7.32 -11.60 -15.78
N TRP A 341 6.72 -11.31 -14.62
CA TRP A 341 5.78 -10.20 -14.47
C TRP A 341 6.43 -8.86 -14.84
N GLY A 342 7.66 -8.63 -14.38
CA GLY A 342 8.43 -7.43 -14.74
C GLY A 342 8.68 -7.32 -16.25
N GLN A 343 9.00 -8.42 -16.91
CA GLN A 343 9.20 -8.48 -18.36
C GLN A 343 7.90 -8.20 -19.14
N ILE A 344 6.77 -8.77 -18.70
CA ILE A 344 5.45 -8.49 -19.29
C ILE A 344 5.09 -7.01 -19.13
N ILE A 345 5.30 -6.44 -17.94
CA ILE A 345 5.06 -5.02 -17.69
C ILE A 345 5.93 -4.15 -18.61
N ALA A 346 7.22 -4.45 -18.72
CA ALA A 346 8.13 -3.70 -19.58
C ALA A 346 7.73 -3.79 -21.06
N GLN A 347 7.39 -4.99 -21.54
CA GLN A 347 6.89 -5.18 -22.90
C GLN A 347 5.61 -4.40 -23.15
N ASN A 348 4.68 -4.37 -22.20
CA ASN A 348 3.45 -3.60 -22.31
C ASN A 348 3.71 -2.08 -22.32
N VAL A 349 4.69 -1.59 -21.56
CA VAL A 349 5.14 -0.18 -21.65
C VAL A 349 5.66 0.13 -23.06
N ASP A 350 6.47 -0.75 -23.63
CA ASP A 350 6.98 -0.56 -24.98
C ASP A 350 5.88 -0.69 -26.05
N ASN A 351 4.91 -1.58 -25.85
CA ASN A 351 3.75 -1.69 -26.73
C ASN A 351 2.91 -0.42 -26.71
N GLN A 352 2.66 0.18 -25.54
CA GLN A 352 1.96 1.47 -25.44
C GLN A 352 2.71 2.58 -26.18
N ARG A 353 4.03 2.67 -26.00
CA ARG A 353 4.87 3.67 -26.70
C ARG A 353 4.86 3.50 -28.22
N ASN A 354 4.79 2.26 -28.69
CA ASN A 354 4.79 1.91 -30.10
C ASN A 354 3.38 1.75 -30.68
N ASN A 355 2.33 2.16 -29.97
CA ASN A 355 0.95 2.11 -30.45
C ASN A 355 0.52 0.68 -30.84
N LEU A 356 0.82 -0.31 -29.99
CA LEU A 356 0.48 -1.73 -30.18
C LEU A 356 -0.57 -2.18 -29.14
N ALA A 357 -1.17 -3.34 -29.39
CA ALA A 357 -2.04 -4.02 -28.42
C ALA A 357 -1.24 -4.57 -27.23
N PRO A 358 -1.86 -4.80 -26.05
CA PRO A 358 -1.16 -5.40 -24.93
C PRO A 358 -0.72 -6.84 -25.24
N CYS A 359 0.48 -7.24 -24.79
CA CYS A 359 0.94 -8.63 -24.93
C CYS A 359 0.25 -9.57 -23.92
N ALA A 360 -0.24 -9.02 -22.81
CA ALA A 360 -1.06 -9.67 -21.80
C ALA A 360 -1.87 -8.62 -21.01
N SER A 361 -2.89 -9.06 -20.26
CA SER A 361 -3.76 -8.17 -19.47
C SER A 361 -3.01 -7.39 -18.38
N LEU A 362 -1.97 -7.99 -17.80
CA LEU A 362 -1.18 -7.41 -16.71
C LEU A 362 -0.32 -6.23 -17.18
N ILE A 363 -0.51 -5.05 -16.57
CA ILE A 363 0.33 -3.88 -16.77
C ILE A 363 0.79 -3.29 -15.44
N GLY A 364 1.85 -2.48 -15.45
CA GLY A 364 2.30 -1.77 -14.26
C GLY A 364 1.26 -0.72 -13.83
N PHE A 365 1.07 -0.58 -12.52
CA PHE A 365 0.28 0.52 -11.98
C PHE A 365 1.00 1.83 -12.30
N MET A 366 0.28 2.79 -12.88
CA MET A 366 0.79 4.14 -13.16
C MET A 366 -0.39 5.13 -13.18
N ARG A 367 -0.22 6.27 -12.49
CA ARG A 367 -1.16 7.40 -12.56
C ARG A 367 -0.42 8.72 -12.41
N THR A 368 -0.43 9.53 -13.47
CA THR A 368 0.31 10.80 -13.55
C THR A 368 -0.47 12.02 -13.04
N SER A 369 -1.80 11.89 -12.86
CA SER A 369 -2.67 12.99 -12.42
C SER A 369 -2.29 13.54 -11.04
N GLU A 370 -2.25 14.87 -10.94
CA GLU A 370 -1.96 15.63 -9.71
C GLU A 370 -3.16 15.76 -8.76
N LYS A 371 -4.36 15.26 -9.13
CA LYS A 371 -5.56 15.40 -8.30
C LYS A 371 -5.36 14.71 -6.93
N ARG A 372 -5.40 15.51 -5.87
CA ARG A 372 -5.29 15.08 -4.46
C ARG A 372 -6.64 15.10 -3.77
N SER A 373 -6.89 14.07 -2.98
CA SER A 373 -7.97 14.02 -2.00
C SER A 373 -7.50 13.22 -0.79
N TYR A 374 -7.80 13.74 0.39
CA TYR A 374 -7.45 13.18 1.70
C TYR A 374 -8.58 12.36 2.31
N LEU A 375 -9.68 12.18 1.58
CA LEU A 375 -10.79 11.33 1.98
C LEU A 375 -10.39 9.86 1.90
N ASP A 376 -11.11 9.02 2.65
CA ASP A 376 -11.02 7.56 2.55
C ASP A 376 -12.40 6.95 2.29
#